data_AF-A0A6M4IQA8-F1
#
_entry.id   AF-A0A6M4IQA8-F1
#
_cell.length_a   1.000
_cell.length_b   1.000
_cell.length_c   1.000
_cell.angle_alpha   90.00
_cell.angle_beta   90.00
_cell.angle_gamma   90.00
#
_symmetry.space_group_name_H-M   'P 1'
#
loop_
_entity.id
_entity.type
_entity.pdbx_description
1 polymer ?
#
loop_
_entity_poly.entity_id
_entity_poly.type
_entity_poly.pdbx_seq_one_letter_code
_entity_poly.pdbx_strand_id
1 'polypeptide(L)'
;MDRLIPIFDSDALPIGILVLIVIEAAVLYVWQRRNPSSPLGSPNTARIVSFLGAGGSLVAAMIFHRRPEPSPEGFALAMLAALVIHLWHITVLLRR
;
A
#
# COMPACT_ATOMS: atom_id res chain seq x y z
N MET A 1 -2.23 -26.27 -14.90
CA MET A 1 -1.69 -25.37 -13.86
C MET A 1 -0.38 -24.70 -14.28
N ASP A 2 0.24 -25.13 -15.38
CA ASP A 2 1.55 -24.66 -15.84
C ASP A 2 1.57 -23.23 -16.44
N ARG A 3 0.41 -22.64 -16.72
CA ARG A 3 0.31 -21.24 -17.21
C ARG A 3 0.14 -20.19 -16.10
N LEU A 4 -0.09 -20.59 -14.85
CA LEU A 4 -0.28 -19.67 -13.73
C LEU A 4 1.02 -19.39 -12.95
N ILE A 5 1.97 -20.33 -12.98
CA ILE A 5 3.28 -20.22 -12.33
C ILE A 5 4.06 -18.96 -12.78
N PRO A 6 4.16 -18.61 -14.08
CA PRO A 6 4.92 -17.43 -14.49
C PRO A 6 4.30 -16.10 -14.03
N ILE A 7 3.00 -16.07 -13.67
CA ILE A 7 2.36 -14.86 -13.14
C ILE A 7 2.74 -14.64 -11.67
N PHE A 8 2.89 -15.73 -10.89
CA PHE A 8 3.28 -15.64 -9.48
C PHE A 8 4.78 -15.32 -9.28
N ASP A 9 5.62 -15.65 -10.26
CA ASP A 9 7.04 -15.26 -10.32
C ASP A 9 7.28 -13.89 -10.97
N SER A 10 6.23 -13.24 -11.47
CA SER A 10 6.33 -11.94 -12.15
C SER A 10 6.09 -10.78 -11.19
N ASP A 11 6.90 -9.72 -11.35
CA ASP A 11 6.69 -8.42 -10.70
C ASP A 11 5.35 -7.76 -11.10
N ALA A 12 4.64 -8.31 -12.09
CA ALA A 12 3.34 -7.82 -12.54
C ALA A 12 2.29 -7.73 -11.42
N LEU A 13 2.27 -8.69 -10.48
CA LEU A 13 1.30 -8.68 -9.39
C LEU A 13 1.62 -7.60 -8.34
N PRO A 14 2.84 -7.50 -7.78
CA PRO A 14 3.22 -6.39 -6.91
C PRO A 14 3.00 -5.00 -7.56
N ILE A 15 3.36 -4.85 -8.84
CA ILE A 15 3.16 -3.61 -9.58
C ILE A 15 1.67 -3.32 -9.77
N GLY A 16 0.86 -4.32 -10.13
CA GLY A 16 -0.59 -4.18 -10.28
C GLY A 16 -1.28 -3.72 -8.99
N ILE A 17 -0.87 -4.28 -7.85
CA ILE A 17 -1.35 -3.85 -6.53
C ILE A 17 -0.97 -2.38 -6.27
N LEU A 18 0.28 -1.99 -6.54
CA LEU A 18 0.74 -0.62 -6.33
C LEU A 18 -0.05 0.38 -7.18
N VAL A 19 -0.26 0.07 -8.46
CA VAL A 19 -1.05 0.89 -9.38
C VAL A 19 -2.49 1.03 -8.89
N LEU A 20 -3.11 -0.07 -8.47
CA LEU A 20 -4.47 -0.06 -7.94
C LEU A 20 -4.59 0.83 -6.69
N ILE A 21 -3.66 0.71 -5.74
CA ILE A 21 -3.63 1.51 -4.51
C ILE A 21 -3.51 3.01 -4.83
N VAL A 22 -2.66 3.39 -5.80
CA VAL A 22 -2.51 4.78 -6.23
C VAL A 22 -3.80 5.30 -6.88
N ILE A 23 -4.44 4.50 -7.73
CA ILE A 23 -5.72 4.86 -8.35
C ILE A 23 -6.81 5.04 -7.30
N GLU A 24 -6.94 4.11 -6.35
CA GLU A 24 -7.91 4.20 -5.26
C GLU A 24 -7.71 5.47 -4.43
N ALA A 25 -6.46 5.78 -4.06
CA ALA A 25 -6.13 6.99 -3.32
C ALA A 25 -6.50 8.26 -4.09
N ALA A 26 -6.24 8.29 -5.41
CA ALA A 26 -6.58 9.41 -6.28
C ALA A 26 -8.10 9.58 -6.43
N VAL A 27 -8.83 8.49 -6.66
CA VAL A 27 -10.29 8.49 -6.76
C VAL A 27 -10.92 8.99 -5.46
N LEU A 28 -10.45 8.49 -4.31
CA LEU A 28 -10.92 8.93 -3.00
C LEU A 28 -10.63 10.42 -2.78
N TYR A 29 -9.42 10.88 -3.11
CA TYR A 29 -9.06 12.30 -2.98
C TYR A 29 -9.99 13.20 -3.81
N VAL A 30 -10.17 12.87 -5.09
CA VAL A 30 -11.02 13.65 -6.01
C VAL A 30 -12.46 13.64 -5.54
N TRP A 31 -12.96 12.49 -5.08
CA TRP A 31 -14.33 12.36 -4.58
C TRP A 31 -14.54 13.18 -3.30
N GLN A 32 -13.61 13.15 -2.35
CA GLN A 32 -13.68 13.94 -1.11
C GLN A 32 -13.62 15.44 -1.37
N ARG A 33 -12.83 15.86 -2.37
CA ARG A 33 -12.81 17.26 -2.81
C ARG A 33 -14.15 17.73 -3.34
N ARG A 34 -14.88 16.85 -4.05
CA ARG A 34 -16.20 17.14 -4.60
C ARG A 34 -17.32 17.01 -3.57
N ASN A 35 -17.11 16.23 -2.50
CA ASN A 35 -18.14 15.89 -1.50
C ASN A 35 -17.62 16.08 -0.05
N PRO A 36 -17.24 17.31 0.35
CA PRO A 36 -16.59 17.55 1.64
C PRO A 36 -17.52 17.34 2.85
N SER A 37 -18.84 17.41 2.67
CA SER A 37 -19.85 17.16 3.70
C SER A 37 -20.21 15.68 3.88
N SER A 38 -19.59 14.79 3.11
CA SER A 38 -19.81 13.34 3.25
C SER A 38 -19.24 12.79 4.57
N PRO A 39 -19.63 11.58 5.00
CA PRO A 39 -19.06 10.93 6.20
C PRO A 39 -17.54 10.74 6.17
N LEU A 40 -16.93 10.75 4.98
CA LEU A 40 -15.49 10.63 4.82
C LEU A 40 -14.75 11.96 5.04
N GLY A 41 -15.48 13.08 5.08
CA GLY A 41 -14.98 14.43 5.28
C GLY A 41 -14.14 14.94 4.11
N SER A 42 -13.46 16.06 4.35
CA SER A 42 -12.49 16.64 3.42
C SER A 42 -11.25 15.75 3.27
N PRO A 43 -10.47 15.93 2.19
CA PRO A 43 -9.22 15.20 2.01
C PRO A 43 -8.25 15.46 3.17
N ASN A 44 -7.76 14.38 3.77
CA ASN A 44 -6.74 14.43 4.83
C ASN A 44 -5.44 13.86 4.28
N THR A 45 -4.47 14.75 4.02
CA THR A 45 -3.16 14.39 3.44
C THR A 45 -2.43 13.35 4.30
N ALA A 46 -2.44 13.49 5.62
CA ALA A 46 -1.77 12.53 6.51
C ALA A 46 -2.37 11.13 6.40
N ARG A 47 -3.70 11.02 6.26
CA ARG A 47 -4.39 9.74 6.06
C ARG A 47 -4.04 9.11 4.71
N ILE A 48 -3.98 9.91 3.65
CA ILE A 48 -3.65 9.43 2.29
C ILE A 48 -2.19 8.96 2.23
N VAL A 49 -1.26 9.75 2.75
CA VAL A 49 0.17 9.40 2.76
C VAL A 49 0.43 8.14 3.58
N SER A 50 -0.18 8.02 4.77
CA SER A 50 -0.02 6.82 5.60
C SER A 50 -0.66 5.58 4.99
N PHE A 51 -1.81 5.71 4.29
CA PHE A 51 -2.40 4.61 3.52
C PHE A 51 -1.49 4.16 2.36
N LEU A 52 -0.97 5.10 1.57
CA LEU A 52 -0.04 4.80 0.48
C LEU A 52 1.25 4.16 0.99
N GLY A 53 1.78 4.64 2.12
CA GLY A 53 2.96 4.05 2.75
C GLY A 53 2.71 2.62 3.23
N ALA A 54 1.54 2.34 3.83
CA ALA A 54 1.16 1.00 4.26
C ALA A 54 1.08 0.05 3.05
N GLY A 55 0.41 0.48 1.97
CA GLY A 55 0.34 -0.26 0.72
C GLY A 55 1.70 -0.50 0.07
N GLY A 56 2.55 0.53 -0.02
CA GLY A 56 3.89 0.43 -0.60
C GLY A 56 4.82 -0.51 0.17
N SER A 57 4.74 -0.48 1.51
CA SER A 57 5.53 -1.38 2.37
C SER A 57 5.14 -2.86 2.21
N LEU A 58 3.84 -3.15 2.01
CA LEU A 58 3.35 -4.49 1.67
C LEU A 58 3.91 -4.96 0.32
N VAL A 59 3.86 -4.11 -0.70
CA VAL A 59 4.39 -4.41 -2.03
C VAL A 59 5.90 -4.67 -1.96
N ALA A 60 6.65 -3.85 -1.22
CA ALA A 60 8.08 -4.07 -1.00
C ALA A 60 8.38 -5.43 -0.33
N ALA A 61 7.59 -5.81 0.68
CA ALA A 61 7.72 -7.11 1.33
C ALA A 61 7.45 -8.26 0.34
N MET A 62 6.43 -8.12 -0.52
CA MET A 62 6.13 -9.11 -1.55
C MET A 62 7.28 -9.27 -2.55
N ILE A 63 7.93 -8.16 -2.95
CA ILE A 63 9.07 -8.19 -3.87
C ILE A 63 10.26 -8.93 -3.24
N PHE A 64 10.63 -8.62 -2.00
CA PHE A 64 11.78 -9.28 -1.36
C PHE A 64 11.53 -10.75 -1.01
N HIS A 65 10.28 -11.14 -0.80
CA HIS A 65 9.90 -12.51 -0.49
C HIS A 65 9.77 -13.41 -1.72
N ARG A 66 9.28 -12.89 -2.85
CA ARG A 66 8.94 -13.69 -4.04
C ARG A 66 10.06 -13.84 -5.06
N ARG A 67 11.18 -13.14 -4.90
CA ARG A 67 12.30 -13.24 -5.86
C ARG A 67 12.88 -14.65 -5.90
N PRO A 68 13.42 -15.08 -7.07
CA PRO A 68 14.13 -16.36 -7.20
C PRO A 68 15.27 -16.53 -6.18
N GLU A 69 15.90 -15.41 -5.83
CA GLU A 69 16.82 -15.27 -4.71
C GLU A 69 16.18 -14.35 -3.66
N PRO A 70 15.43 -14.90 -2.69
CA PRO A 70 14.78 -14.09 -1.67
C PRO A 70 15.82 -13.41 -0.78
N SER A 71 15.55 -12.16 -0.39
CA SER A 71 16.39 -11.41 0.55
C SER A 71 15.69 -11.33 1.92
N PRO A 72 16.10 -12.14 2.91
CA PRO A 72 15.48 -12.14 4.24
C PRO A 72 15.62 -10.78 4.93
N GLU A 73 16.76 -10.12 4.75
CA GLU A 73 17.05 -8.80 5.33
C GLU A 73 16.16 -7.72 4.70
N GLY A 74 16.03 -7.70 3.36
CA GLY A 74 15.15 -6.78 2.66
C GLY A 74 13.68 -6.98 3.03
N PHE A 75 13.25 -8.25 3.16
CA PHE A 75 11.91 -8.57 3.64
C PHE A 75 11.67 -8.09 5.07
N ALA A 76 12.59 -8.38 6.00
CA ALA A 76 12.48 -7.95 7.39
C ALA A 76 12.43 -6.41 7.50
N LEU A 77 13.24 -5.71 6.72
CA LEU A 77 13.24 -4.26 6.66
C LEU A 77 11.91 -3.71 6.11
N ALA A 78 11.37 -4.31 5.05
CA ALA A 78 10.07 -3.92 4.50
C ALA A 78 8.93 -4.16 5.52
N MET A 79 8.98 -5.27 6.26
CA MET A 79 8.02 -5.58 7.32
C MET A 79 8.14 -4.62 8.51
N LEU A 80 9.36 -4.23 8.90
CA LEU A 80 9.57 -3.23 9.95
C LEU A 80 9.05 -1.85 9.52
N ALA A 81 9.33 -1.45 8.28
CA ALA A 81 8.80 -0.22 7.71
C ALA A 81 7.26 -0.25 7.67
N ALA A 82 6.68 -1.39 7.26
CA ALA A 82 5.24 -1.60 7.28
C ALA A 82 4.67 -1.41 8.69
N LEU A 83 5.27 -2.03 9.71
CA LEU A 83 4.84 -1.88 11.09
C LEU A 83 4.83 -0.42 11.54
N VAL A 84 5.93 0.31 11.30
CA VAL A 84 6.04 1.73 11.68
C VAL A 84 4.97 2.57 10.99
N ILE A 85 4.75 2.37 9.69
CA ILE A 85 3.74 3.12 8.92
C ILE A 85 2.33 2.76 9.38
N HIS A 86 2.04 1.50 9.72
CA HIS A 86 0.73 1.10 10.24
C HIS A 86 0.47 1.70 11.62
N LEU A 87 1.45 1.72 12.52
CA LEU A 87 1.33 2.38 13.83
C LEU A 87 1.05 3.88 13.67
N TRP A 88 1.73 4.53 12.72
CA TRP A 88 1.43 5.91 12.37
C TRP A 88 0.03 6.06 11.78
N HIS A 89 -0.37 5.19 10.84
CA HIS A 89 -1.69 5.22 10.23
C HIS A 89 -2.82 5.11 11.26
N ILE A 90 -2.70 4.17 12.21
CA ILE A 90 -3.62 4.04 13.34
C ILE A 90 -3.66 5.33 14.15
N THR A 91 -2.51 5.91 14.47
CA THR A 91 -2.43 7.19 15.19
C THR A 91 -3.15 8.31 14.44
N VAL A 92 -3.01 8.38 13.11
CA VAL A 92 -3.74 9.35 12.26
C VAL A 92 -5.25 9.09 12.29
N LEU A 93 -5.68 7.83 12.32
CA LEU A 93 -7.10 7.47 12.42
C LEU A 93 -7.69 7.81 13.79
N LEU A 94 -6.93 7.67 14.87
CA LEU A 94 -7.35 7.98 16.24
C LEU A 94 -7.41 9.48 16.55
N ARG A 95 -6.66 10.30 15.81
CA ARG A 95 -6.64 11.77 15.97
C ARG A 95 -7.69 12.49 15.11
N ARG A 96 -8.67 11.75 14.57
CA ARG A 96 -9.84 12.33 13.89
C ARG A 96 -10.79 12.98 14.89
#